data_AF-M3DXT9-F1
#
_entry.id   AF-M3DXT9-F1
#
_cell.length_a   1.000
_cell.length_b   1.000
_cell.length_c   1.000
_cell.angle_alpha   90.00
_cell.angle_beta   90.00
_cell.angle_gamma   90.00
#
_symmetry.space_group_name_H-M   'P 1'
#
loop_
_entity.id
_entity.type
_entity.pdbx_description
1 polymer ?
#
loop_
_entity_poly.entity_id
_entity_poly.type
_entity_poly.pdbx_seq_one_letter_code
_entity_poly.pdbx_strand_id
1 'polypeptide(L)'
;MTYGGLLTVMLLGMAVLGMAGLWAGTHALLHDRVPGRWFNRIVRNRRLWGAGLLVVLSSVLFLSWAPAVIGLVIMIAGHVIRPTG
;
A
#
# COMPACT_ATOMS: atom_id res chain seq x y z
N MET A 1 -18.10 7.49 26.66
CA MET A 1 -17.59 7.78 25.30
C MET A 1 -18.69 7.41 24.32
N THR A 2 -19.24 8.38 23.59
CA THR A 2 -20.35 8.16 22.65
C THR A 2 -19.87 7.36 21.43
N TYR A 3 -20.71 6.45 20.94
CA TYR A 3 -20.42 5.56 19.79
C TYR A 3 -19.88 6.33 18.57
N GLY A 4 -20.40 7.55 18.34
CA GLY A 4 -19.95 8.44 17.26
C GLY A 4 -18.51 8.94 17.41
N GLY A 5 -17.98 9.08 18.63
CA GLY A 5 -16.60 9.47 18.87
C GLY A 5 -15.60 8.36 18.52
N LEU A 6 -15.94 7.10 18.84
CA LEU A 6 -15.13 5.95 18.44
C LEU A 6 -15.11 5.80 16.91
N LEU A 7 -16.26 6.01 16.27
CA LEU A 7 -16.39 5.89 14.82
C LEU A 7 -15.61 6.98 14.07
N THR A 8 -15.61 8.21 14.55
CA THR A 8 -14.79 9.30 13.98
C THR A 8 -13.29 9.06 14.15
N VAL A 9 -12.84 8.60 15.31
CA VAL A 9 -11.42 8.25 15.54
C VAL A 9 -10.98 7.12 14.60
N MET A 10 -11.83 6.11 14.41
CA MET A 10 -11.55 4.98 13.53
C MET A 10 -11.46 5.41 12.06
N LEU A 11 -12.37 6.27 11.59
CA LEU A 11 -12.33 6.85 10.25
C LEU A 11 -11.10 7.73 10.03
N LEU A 12 -10.75 8.58 11.01
CA LEU A 12 -9.53 9.39 10.98
C LEU A 12 -8.27 8.52 10.91
N GLY A 13 -8.22 7.45 11.71
CA GLY A 13 -7.14 6.48 11.67
C GLY A 13 -6.99 5.83 10.29
N MET A 14 -8.10 5.39 9.69
CA MET A 14 -8.10 4.84 8.34
C MET A 14 -7.67 5.88 7.29
N ALA A 15 -8.13 7.12 7.41
CA ALA A 15 -7.75 8.19 6.49
C ALA A 15 -6.23 8.47 6.56
N VAL A 16 -5.67 8.57 7.77
CA VAL A 16 -4.23 8.79 7.97
C VAL A 16 -3.41 7.61 7.44
N LEU A 17 -3.83 6.37 7.72
CA LEU A 17 -3.17 5.16 7.20
C LEU A 17 -3.25 5.09 5.67
N GLY A 18 -4.40 5.43 5.09
CA GLY A 18 -4.59 5.48 3.65
C GLY A 18 -3.68 6.52 2.99
N MET A 19 -3.56 7.70 3.59
CA MET A 19 -2.72 8.78 3.09
C MET A 19 -1.23 8.46 3.22
N ALA A 20 -0.82 7.87 4.35
CA ALA A 20 0.53 7.36 4.55
C ALA A 20 0.87 6.23 3.55
N GLY A 21 -0.08 5.33 3.27
CA GLY A 21 0.05 4.27 2.28
C GLY A 21 0.17 4.80 0.86
N LEU A 22 -0.67 5.76 0.47
CA LEU A 22 -0.59 6.45 -0.83
C LEU A 22 0.77 7.13 -1.02
N TRP A 23 1.22 7.85 0.01
CA TRP A 23 2.51 8.51 0.00
C TRP A 23 3.65 7.50 -0.09
N ALA A 24 3.64 6.43 0.71
CA ALA A 24 4.65 5.37 0.66
C ALA A 24 4.66 4.61 -0.68
N GLY A 25 3.49 4.31 -1.26
CA GLY A 25 3.34 3.63 -2.54
C GLY A 25 3.87 4.48 -3.69
N THR A 26 3.48 5.75 -3.75
CA THR A 26 3.99 6.71 -4.75
C THR A 26 5.49 6.96 -4.60
N HIS A 27 6.01 7.08 -3.36
CA HIS A 27 7.44 7.20 -3.12
C HIS A 27 8.22 5.97 -3.58
N ALA A 28 7.72 4.77 -3.29
CA ALA A 28 8.33 3.52 -3.72
C ALA A 28 8.32 3.37 -5.25
N LEU A 29 7.25 3.83 -5.90
CA LEU A 29 7.10 3.82 -7.36
C LEU A 29 8.04 4.79 -8.07
N LEU A 30 8.16 6.02 -7.56
CA LEU A 30 8.91 7.10 -8.21
C LEU A 30 10.42 7.05 -7.90
N HIS A 31 10.78 6.73 -6.65
CA HIS A 31 12.17 6.81 -6.19
C HIS A 31 12.87 5.46 -6.07
N ASP A 32 12.22 4.34 -6.42
CA ASP A 32 12.72 2.98 -6.16
C ASP A 32 13.18 2.81 -4.70
N ARG A 33 12.54 3.52 -3.76
CA ARG A 33 12.92 3.52 -2.34
C ARG A 33 11.69 3.27 -1.50
N VAL A 34 11.66 2.13 -0.83
CA VAL A 34 10.65 1.83 0.19
C VAL A 34 11.08 2.43 1.53
N PRO A 35 10.15 3.02 2.31
CA PRO A 35 10.45 3.50 3.65
C PRO A 35 10.75 2.30 4.57
N GLY A 36 11.99 2.25 5.08
CA GLY A 36 12.44 1.24 6.05
C GLY A 36 13.49 0.27 5.51
N ARG A 37 14.60 0.13 6.26
CA ARG A 37 15.71 -0.81 5.92
C ARG A 37 15.26 -2.27 5.85
N TRP A 38 14.24 -2.64 6.62
CA TRP A 38 13.65 -3.99 6.62
C TRP A 38 12.93 -4.31 5.31
N PHE A 39 12.10 -3.38 4.84
CA PHE A 39 11.36 -3.52 3.59
C PHE A 39 12.29 -3.63 2.38
N ASN A 40 13.41 -2.93 2.45
CA ASN A 40 14.46 -2.98 1.46
C ASN A 40 15.13 -4.37 1.33
N ARG A 41 15.17 -5.18 2.40
CA ARG A 41 15.71 -6.55 2.33
C ARG A 41 14.73 -7.56 1.76
N ILE A 42 13.43 -7.35 1.93
CA ILE A 42 12.40 -8.34 1.62
C ILE A 42 11.82 -8.13 0.22
N VAL A 43 11.70 -6.88 -0.22
CA VAL A 43 11.14 -6.55 -1.54
C VAL A 43 12.25 -6.46 -2.57
N ARG A 44 12.22 -7.36 -3.55
CA ARG A 44 13.21 -7.43 -4.63
C ARG A 44 12.96 -6.35 -5.69
N ASN A 45 11.70 -6.10 -6.05
CA ASN A 45 11.29 -5.06 -6.97
C ASN A 45 10.35 -4.05 -6.28
N ARG A 46 10.96 -2.93 -5.84
CA ARG A 46 10.32 -1.91 -4.99
C ARG A 46 9.22 -1.14 -5.73
N ARG A 47 9.39 -0.89 -7.04
CA ARG A 47 8.37 -0.32 -7.92
C ARG A 47 7.13 -1.19 -8.00
N LEU A 48 7.29 -2.49 -8.28
CA LEU A 48 6.16 -3.42 -8.38
C LEU A 48 5.39 -3.51 -7.05
N TRP A 49 6.10 -3.53 -5.94
CA TRP A 49 5.48 -3.49 -4.62
C TRP A 49 4.68 -2.20 -4.37
N GLY A 50 5.24 -1.03 -4.72
CA GLY A 50 4.54 0.25 -4.62
C GLY A 50 3.29 0.33 -5.50
N ALA A 51 3.33 -0.24 -6.72
CA ALA A 51 2.18 -0.35 -7.60
C ALA A 51 1.07 -1.22 -6.98
N GLY A 52 1.43 -2.38 -6.43
CA GLY A 52 0.50 -3.26 -5.74
C GLY A 52 -0.17 -2.58 -4.55
N LEU A 53 0.59 -1.83 -3.75
CA LEU A 53 0.05 -1.08 -2.62
C LEU A 53 -1.00 -0.03 -3.06
N LEU A 54 -0.74 0.70 -4.14
CA LEU A 54 -1.67 1.68 -4.69
C LEU A 54 -2.97 1.03 -5.20
N VAL A 55 -2.86 -0.16 -5.79
CA VAL A 55 -4.02 -0.94 -6.27
C VAL A 55 -4.82 -1.53 -5.10
N VAL A 56 -4.18 -1.95 -4.00
CA VAL A 56 -4.89 -2.32 -2.77
C VAL A 56 -5.58 -1.10 -2.16
N LEU A 57 -4.94 0.07 -2.13
CA LEU A 57 -5.55 1.29 -1.61
C LEU A 57 -6.76 1.74 -2.42
N SER A 58 -6.74 1.55 -3.75
CA SER A 58 -7.91 1.85 -4.57
C SER A 58 -9.10 0.94 -4.26
N SER A 59 -8.86 -0.28 -3.75
CA SER A 59 -9.92 -1.19 -3.30
C SER A 59 -10.77 -0.58 -2.18
N VAL A 60 -10.13 0.18 -1.29
CA VAL A 60 -10.81 0.89 -0.20
C VAL A 60 -11.63 2.05 -0.73
N LEU A 61 -11.14 2.80 -1.73
CA LEU A 61 -11.91 3.88 -2.37
C LEU A 61 -13.14 3.35 -3.11
N PHE A 62 -12.99 2.24 -3.83
CA PHE A 62 -14.07 1.67 -4.64
C PHE A 62 -14.96 0.69 -3.86
N LEU A 63 -14.72 0.49 -2.56
CA LEU A 63 -15.38 -0.53 -1.72
C LEU A 63 -15.44 -1.92 -2.38
N SER A 64 -14.44 -2.23 -3.21
CA SER A 64 -14.44 -3.37 -4.12
C SER A 64 -13.32 -4.34 -3.79
N TRP A 65 -13.57 -5.63 -3.99
CA TRP A 65 -12.71 -6.71 -3.55
C TRP A 65 -11.73 -7.07 -4.67
N ALA A 66 -12.11 -6.80 -5.92
CA ALA A 66 -11.28 -7.06 -7.10
C ALA A 66 -9.94 -6.30 -7.07
N PRO A 67 -9.89 -4.97 -6.79
CA PRO A 67 -8.62 -4.26 -6.68
C PRO A 67 -7.78 -4.76 -5.49
N ALA A 68 -8.41 -5.22 -4.41
CA ALA A 68 -7.69 -5.77 -3.25
C ALA A 68 -6.91 -7.03 -3.66
N VAL A 69 -7.58 -7.97 -4.34
CA VAL A 69 -6.94 -9.22 -4.81
C VAL A 69 -5.85 -8.92 -5.82
N ILE A 70 -6.12 -8.06 -6.80
CA ILE A 70 -5.15 -7.70 -7.85
C ILE A 70 -3.91 -7.04 -7.23
N GLY A 71 -4.11 -6.06 -6.35
CA GLY A 71 -3.01 -5.35 -5.69
C GLY A 71 -2.16 -6.28 -4.81
N LEU A 72 -2.78 -7.26 -4.16
CA LEU A 72 -2.08 -8.24 -3.32
C LEU A 72 -1.23 -9.20 -4.15
N VAL A 73 -1.73 -9.66 -5.31
CA VAL A 73 -0.96 -10.45 -6.28
C VAL A 73 0.25 -9.66 -6.79
N ILE A 74 0.07 -8.37 -7.10
CA ILE A 74 1.15 -7.49 -7.57
C ILE A 74 2.20 -7.26 -6.47
N MET A 75 1.78 -7.08 -5.21
CA MET A 75 2.69 -6.99 -4.07
C MET A 75 3.53 -8.26 -3.90
N ILE A 76 2.91 -9.45 -3.97
CA ILE A 76 3.62 -10.74 -3.91
C ILE A 76 4.60 -10.87 -5.09
N ALA A 77 4.17 -10.48 -6.29
CA ALA A 77 5.03 -10.47 -7.46
C ALA A 77 6.25 -9.57 -7.27
N GLY A 78 6.12 -8.44 -6.58
CA GLY A 78 7.24 -7.56 -6.20
C GLY A 78 8.30 -8.21 -5.29
N HIS A 79 7.96 -9.30 -4.58
CA HIS A 79 8.93 -10.09 -3.80
C HIS A 79 9.67 -11.13 -4.65
N VAL A 80 9.01 -11.70 -5.65
CA VAL A 80 9.54 -12.80 -6.46
C VAL A 80 10.31 -12.29 -7.68
N ILE A 81 9.76 -11.29 -8.36
CA ILE A 81 10.28 -10.77 -9.63
C ILE A 81 11.54 -9.94 -9.35
N ARG A 82 12.64 -10.28 -10.02
CA ARG A 82 13.85 -9.46 -10.00
C ARG A 82 13.57 -8.13 -10.70
N PRO A 83 14.08 -7.01 -10.18
CA PRO A 83 13.99 -5.75 -10.89
C PRO A 83 14.69 -5.91 -12.24
N THR A 84 13.98 -5.59 -13.32
CA THR A 84 14.57 -5.48 -14.66
C THR A 84 15.39 -4.18 -14.66
N GLY A 85 16.69 -4.34 -14.44
CA GLY A 85 17.72 -3.31 -14.49
C GLY A 85 19.05 -3.98 -14.82
#